data_AF-B7VPK7-F1
#
_entry.id   AF-B7VPK7-F1
#
_cell.length_a   1.000
_cell.length_b   1.000
_cell.length_c   1.000
_cell.angle_alpha   90.00
_cell.angle_beta   90.00
_cell.angle_gamma   90.00
#
_symmetry.space_group_name_H-M   'P 1'
#
loop_
_entity.id
_entity.type
_entity.pdbx_description
1 polymer ?
#
loop_
_entity_poly.entity_id
_entity_poly.type
_entity_poly.pdbx_seq_one_letter_code
_entity_poly.pdbx_strand_id
1 'polypeptide(L)'
;MGIDKSLAHLNASGSSSFKKAKSQPSEPASPVVPDSTGSVVPEVIEAQSTEVATPNAASTGSSQQVPVVDQDPAELELTDWCIHVFGSFLSVYETQWEYQYGSEPSGKFLEFAHSVDSDGLNRVLMHCHERIQLGNSWPPQMGELWILKDSLTEEELLDSRIRVLSRTAVNNIEKWLIQNKLYDLKRTAENKLDGLFKKYYLEAKRLDEKGMLETELPQFLLAANSVKNLNDLKREEYESQHGKAINPRIQKILNSKK
;
A
#
# COMPACT_ATOMS: atom_id res chain seq x y z
N MET A 1 -70.56 -6.92 3.70
CA MET A 1 -70.56 -5.45 3.48
C MET A 1 -69.24 -4.92 4.01
N GLY A 2 -68.59 -4.03 3.25
CA GLY A 2 -67.19 -3.66 3.49
C GLY A 2 -66.98 -2.71 4.67
N ILE A 3 -65.80 -2.78 5.26
CA ILE A 3 -65.24 -1.72 6.11
C ILE A 3 -64.27 -0.91 5.25
N ASP A 4 -64.68 0.31 4.89
CA ASP A 4 -63.91 1.15 3.99
C ASP A 4 -62.64 1.71 4.66
N LYS A 5 -61.52 1.60 3.95
CA LYS A 5 -60.25 2.23 4.29
C LYS A 5 -60.30 3.70 3.89
N SER A 6 -60.17 4.61 4.84
CA SER A 6 -59.86 6.02 4.56
C SER A 6 -58.54 6.43 5.20
N LEU A 7 -57.61 6.85 4.33
CA LEU A 7 -56.27 7.29 4.66
C LEU A 7 -56.27 8.43 5.69
N ALA A 8 -55.63 8.19 6.84
CA ALA A 8 -55.15 9.27 7.70
C ALA A 8 -53.75 9.69 7.23
N HIS A 9 -53.65 10.87 6.60
CA HIS A 9 -52.37 11.47 6.23
C HIS A 9 -51.60 11.90 7.50
N LEU A 10 -50.40 11.35 7.70
CA LEU A 10 -49.47 11.79 8.75
C LEU A 10 -48.11 12.20 8.16
N ASN A 11 -48.14 13.15 7.22
CA ASN A 11 -46.96 13.96 6.88
C ASN A 11 -46.98 15.22 7.76
N ALA A 12 -46.41 15.11 8.97
CA ALA A 12 -46.18 16.25 9.85
C ALA A 12 -44.73 16.75 9.70
N SER A 13 -44.48 17.63 8.73
CA SER A 13 -43.20 18.34 8.62
C SER A 13 -42.96 19.21 9.85
N GLY A 14 -41.98 18.84 10.67
CA GLY A 14 -41.54 19.59 11.84
C GLY A 14 -40.72 20.84 11.46
N SER A 15 -41.34 21.84 10.84
CA SER A 15 -40.73 23.15 10.61
C SER A 15 -40.84 24.02 11.86
N SER A 16 -39.74 24.22 12.60
CA SER A 16 -39.66 25.22 13.67
C SER A 16 -38.55 26.25 13.40
N SER A 17 -38.97 27.51 13.24
CA SER A 17 -38.11 28.61 12.83
C SER A 17 -37.34 29.21 14.01
N PHE A 18 -36.01 29.10 14.01
CA PHE A 18 -35.17 29.93 14.89
C PHE A 18 -35.03 31.35 14.31
N LYS A 19 -35.44 32.35 15.09
CA LYS A 19 -35.36 33.76 14.69
C LYS A 19 -33.93 34.30 14.85
N LYS A 20 -33.36 34.67 13.70
CA LYS A 20 -32.32 35.66 13.45
C LYS A 20 -32.15 36.70 14.57
N ALA A 21 -31.00 36.67 15.26
CA ALA A 21 -30.41 37.82 15.94
C ALA A 21 -29.07 38.14 15.24
N LYS A 22 -28.78 39.43 15.04
CA LYS A 22 -27.67 39.92 14.21
C LYS A 22 -26.74 40.81 15.05
N SER A 23 -25.46 40.45 15.09
CA SER A 23 -24.36 41.34 15.51
C SER A 23 -23.13 41.04 14.65
N GLN A 24 -22.46 42.10 14.20
CA GLN A 24 -21.29 42.05 13.29
C GLN A 24 -19.98 41.79 14.03
N PRO A 25 -18.90 41.42 13.30
CA PRO A 25 -17.54 41.52 13.84
C PRO A 25 -17.16 42.98 14.07
N SER A 26 -16.44 43.26 15.15
CA SER A 26 -15.82 44.56 15.39
C SER A 26 -14.45 44.64 14.70
N GLU A 27 -14.29 45.63 13.83
CA GLU A 27 -13.01 46.02 13.21
C GLU A 27 -12.34 47.19 13.99
N PRO A 28 -11.18 47.74 13.57
CA PRO A 28 -10.09 48.06 14.50
C PRO A 28 -10.12 49.49 15.08
N ALA A 29 -9.24 49.72 16.05
CA ALA A 29 -8.94 51.06 16.58
C ALA A 29 -7.60 51.59 16.06
N SER A 30 -7.62 52.80 15.50
CA SER A 30 -6.50 53.73 15.33
C SER A 30 -7.12 55.13 15.15
N PRO A 31 -6.58 56.19 15.77
CA PRO A 31 -5.69 57.07 15.00
C PRO A 31 -4.64 57.87 15.80
N VAL A 32 -3.41 57.99 15.29
CA VAL A 32 -2.63 59.24 15.19
C VAL A 32 -1.77 59.15 13.90
N VAL A 33 -1.57 60.27 13.23
CA VAL A 33 -1.00 60.51 11.88
C VAL A 33 -0.05 61.75 12.00
N PRO A 34 0.78 62.23 11.04
CA PRO A 34 1.29 61.74 9.73
C PRO A 34 2.82 61.41 9.81
N ASP A 35 3.61 61.12 8.76
CA ASP A 35 3.51 61.21 7.28
C ASP A 35 4.40 60.07 6.67
N SER A 36 4.63 59.81 5.36
CA SER A 36 4.38 60.54 4.09
C SER A 36 4.05 59.60 2.91
N THR A 37 3.78 60.23 1.76
CA THR A 37 3.79 59.72 0.36
C THR A 37 5.01 58.86 -0.05
N GLY A 38 4.93 57.92 -0.99
CA GLY A 38 3.80 57.60 -1.88
C GLY A 38 4.10 56.45 -2.86
N SER A 39 3.10 56.10 -3.68
CA SER A 39 3.08 54.97 -4.61
C SER A 39 3.92 55.17 -5.88
N VAL A 40 4.40 54.07 -6.49
CA VAL A 40 4.22 53.66 -7.92
C VAL A 40 5.37 52.76 -8.38
N VAL A 41 5.01 51.64 -9.03
CA VAL A 41 5.85 50.82 -9.92
C VAL A 41 5.07 50.76 -11.25
N PRO A 42 5.65 51.08 -12.42
CA PRO A 42 6.10 50.03 -13.35
C PRO A 42 7.30 50.45 -14.24
N GLU A 43 7.42 49.86 -15.44
CA GLU A 43 8.47 49.98 -16.49
C GLU A 43 9.80 49.27 -16.16
N VAL A 44 10.22 48.20 -16.86
CA VAL A 44 10.37 47.97 -18.32
C VAL A 44 11.30 49.01 -18.95
N ILE A 45 12.54 48.62 -19.22
CA ILE A 45 13.48 49.38 -20.05
C ILE A 45 14.06 48.45 -21.10
N GLU A 46 13.82 48.82 -22.36
CA GLU A 46 14.33 48.18 -23.57
C GLU A 46 15.62 48.89 -24.05
N ALA A 47 16.45 48.15 -24.79
CA ALA A 47 17.57 48.55 -25.62
C ALA A 47 18.14 50.00 -25.56
N GLN A 48 19.46 50.10 -25.36
CA GLN A 48 20.28 51.04 -26.15
C GLN A 48 21.48 50.33 -26.77
N SER A 49 21.55 50.40 -28.10
CA SER A 49 22.71 50.04 -28.91
C SER A 49 23.69 51.21 -28.97
N THR A 50 25.00 50.92 -29.00
CA THR A 50 25.99 51.85 -29.54
C THR A 50 27.04 51.06 -30.33
N GLU A 51 27.06 51.24 -31.65
CA GLU A 51 28.09 50.68 -32.54
C GLU A 51 29.40 51.47 -32.43
N VAL A 52 30.56 50.79 -32.44
CA VAL A 52 31.79 51.33 -33.05
C VAL A 52 32.62 50.20 -33.70
N ALA A 53 32.69 50.23 -35.04
CA ALA A 53 33.75 49.77 -35.93
C ALA A 53 34.38 48.34 -35.81
N THR A 54 34.05 47.50 -36.80
CA THR A 54 34.95 46.53 -37.47
C THR A 54 35.89 47.25 -38.48
N PRO A 55 36.94 46.65 -39.12
CA PRO A 55 36.96 45.25 -39.62
C PRO A 55 38.32 44.48 -39.71
N ASN A 56 38.18 43.22 -40.17
CA ASN A 56 39.14 42.39 -40.92
C ASN A 56 40.38 41.76 -40.23
N ALA A 57 40.28 40.43 -40.02
CA ALA A 57 41.25 39.47 -40.57
C ALA A 57 40.50 38.15 -40.91
N ALA A 58 40.97 37.39 -41.90
CA ALA A 58 40.17 36.36 -42.56
C ALA A 58 40.57 34.90 -42.24
N SER A 59 39.55 34.03 -42.26
CA SER A 59 39.53 32.65 -42.79
C SER A 59 40.42 31.53 -42.21
N THR A 60 39.82 30.32 -42.19
CA THR A 60 40.46 28.98 -42.07
C THR A 60 41.11 28.66 -40.70
N GLY A 61 40.80 27.56 -39.99
CA GLY A 61 39.91 26.44 -40.25
C GLY A 61 40.63 25.08 -40.12
N SER A 62 40.38 24.33 -39.03
CA SER A 62 40.50 22.86 -38.93
C SER A 62 40.20 22.34 -37.51
N SER A 63 39.38 21.30 -37.44
CA SER A 63 39.46 20.19 -36.46
C SER A 63 39.48 20.49 -34.95
N GLN A 64 38.31 20.74 -34.37
CA GLN A 64 38.03 20.21 -33.03
C GLN A 64 37.51 18.77 -33.16
N GLN A 65 38.37 17.83 -32.81
CA GLN A 65 38.07 16.41 -32.78
C GLN A 65 37.27 16.09 -31.51
N VAL A 66 35.94 16.18 -31.60
CA VAL A 66 35.05 15.64 -30.57
C VAL A 66 35.19 14.12 -30.59
N PRO A 67 35.48 13.45 -29.46
CA PRO A 67 35.44 11.99 -29.42
C PRO A 67 33.98 11.58 -29.63
N VAL A 68 33.68 11.04 -30.81
CA VAL A 68 32.54 10.13 -30.95
C VAL A 68 32.91 8.93 -30.09
N VAL A 69 32.37 8.91 -28.87
CA VAL A 69 32.23 7.66 -28.14
C VAL A 69 31.17 6.92 -28.94
N ASP A 70 31.62 5.95 -29.74
CA ASP A 70 30.77 4.84 -30.15
C ASP A 70 30.29 4.15 -28.88
N GLN A 71 29.17 4.64 -28.34
CA GLN A 71 28.27 3.80 -27.61
C GLN A 71 27.72 2.86 -28.65
N ASP A 72 28.31 1.67 -28.80
CA ASP A 72 27.60 0.54 -29.38
C ASP A 72 26.25 0.50 -28.68
N PRO A 73 25.13 0.81 -29.37
CA PRO A 73 23.87 0.32 -28.88
C PRO A 73 24.00 -1.18 -29.06
N ALA A 74 24.16 -1.91 -27.96
CA ALA A 74 23.83 -3.31 -27.98
C ALA A 74 22.39 -3.37 -28.48
N GLU A 75 22.20 -3.69 -29.75
CA GLU A 75 20.91 -4.10 -30.28
C GLU A 75 20.50 -5.26 -29.39
N LEU A 76 19.60 -5.00 -28.45
CA LEU A 76 19.01 -6.04 -27.61
C LEU A 76 18.25 -6.91 -28.60
N GLU A 77 18.91 -7.97 -29.07
CA GLU A 77 18.41 -8.80 -30.14
C GLU A 77 17.01 -9.27 -29.76
N LEU A 78 16.11 -9.22 -30.74
CA LEU A 78 14.70 -9.45 -30.51
C LEU A 78 14.45 -10.94 -30.23
N THR A 79 14.70 -11.37 -29.00
CA THR A 79 14.57 -12.78 -28.60
C THR A 79 13.12 -13.25 -28.69
N ASP A 80 12.91 -14.53 -29.00
CA ASP A 80 11.58 -15.18 -28.99
C ASP A 80 10.82 -14.93 -27.68
N TRP A 81 11.55 -14.83 -26.55
CA TRP A 81 11.00 -14.46 -25.26
C TRP A 81 10.44 -13.03 -25.24
N CYS A 82 11.19 -12.04 -25.70
CA CYS A 82 10.72 -10.66 -25.81
C CYS A 82 9.49 -10.54 -26.72
N ILE A 83 9.47 -11.28 -27.84
CA ILE A 83 8.32 -11.36 -28.75
C ILE A 83 7.11 -11.98 -28.03
N HIS A 84 7.30 -13.08 -27.30
CA HIS A 84 6.24 -13.73 -26.54
C HIS A 84 5.66 -12.83 -25.42
N VAL A 85 6.52 -12.15 -24.66
CA VAL A 85 6.14 -11.20 -23.62
C VAL A 85 5.35 -10.04 -24.24
N PHE A 86 5.81 -9.46 -25.34
CA PHE A 86 5.11 -8.39 -26.07
C PHE A 86 3.76 -8.84 -26.63
N GLY A 87 3.73 -10.01 -27.29
CA GLY A 87 2.52 -10.62 -27.83
C GLY A 87 1.48 -10.93 -26.76
N SER A 88 1.90 -11.28 -25.54
CA SER A 88 0.98 -11.48 -24.40
C SER A 88 0.30 -10.19 -23.98
N PHE A 89 1.01 -9.06 -23.91
CA PHE A 89 0.39 -7.76 -23.62
C PHE A 89 -0.50 -7.27 -24.75
N LEU A 90 -0.08 -7.45 -26.00
CA LEU A 90 -0.87 -7.16 -27.20
C LEU A 90 -2.17 -8.00 -27.23
N SER A 91 -2.12 -9.25 -26.77
CA SER A 91 -3.30 -10.12 -26.63
C SER A 91 -4.29 -9.67 -25.54
N VAL A 92 -3.84 -8.91 -24.54
CA VAL A 92 -4.69 -8.48 -23.40
C VAL A 92 -5.29 -7.10 -23.62
N TYR A 93 -4.55 -6.20 -24.28
CA TYR A 93 -4.97 -4.80 -24.50
C TYR A 93 -5.26 -4.44 -25.96
N GLU A 94 -4.97 -5.35 -26.90
CA GLU A 94 -5.21 -5.19 -28.34
C GLU A 94 -4.76 -3.81 -28.86
N THR A 95 -5.67 -3.09 -29.51
CA THR A 95 -5.45 -1.74 -30.09
C THR A 95 -4.95 -0.70 -29.08
N GLN A 96 -5.24 -0.84 -27.79
CA GLN A 96 -4.77 0.12 -26.77
C GLN A 96 -3.27 -0.03 -26.50
N TRP A 97 -2.74 -1.25 -26.62
CA TRP A 97 -1.30 -1.51 -26.51
C TRP A 97 -0.55 -0.84 -27.67
N GLU A 98 -1.00 -1.09 -28.89
CA GLU A 98 -0.41 -0.52 -30.11
C GLU A 98 -0.47 1.01 -30.12
N TYR A 99 -1.57 1.61 -29.64
CA TYR A 99 -1.68 3.06 -29.51
C TYR A 99 -0.65 3.68 -28.53
N GLN A 100 -0.35 3.00 -27.42
CA GLN A 100 0.52 3.52 -26.37
C GLN A 100 2.01 3.18 -26.55
N TYR A 101 2.31 2.02 -27.14
CA TYR A 101 3.66 1.46 -27.24
C TYR A 101 4.14 1.19 -28.67
N GLY A 102 3.25 1.30 -29.67
CA GLY A 102 3.53 0.92 -31.05
C GLY A 102 3.33 -0.58 -31.31
N SER A 103 3.48 -0.96 -32.58
CA SER A 103 3.36 -2.34 -33.05
C SER A 103 4.60 -3.20 -32.76
N GLU A 104 5.73 -2.57 -32.40
CA GLU A 104 7.03 -3.20 -32.14
C GLU A 104 7.55 -2.86 -30.73
N PRO A 105 8.27 -3.77 -30.06
CA PRO A 105 8.78 -3.54 -28.72
C PRO A 105 9.91 -2.50 -28.68
N SER A 106 9.68 -1.42 -27.93
CA SER A 106 10.71 -0.41 -27.61
C SER A 106 11.86 -0.99 -26.77
N GLY A 107 13.07 -0.45 -26.87
CA GLY A 107 14.24 -0.91 -26.09
C GLY A 107 14.00 -1.00 -24.57
N LYS A 108 13.24 -0.08 -23.98
CA LYS A 108 12.83 -0.14 -22.55
C LYS A 108 11.91 -1.31 -22.22
N PHE A 109 11.11 -1.75 -23.20
CA PHE A 109 10.30 -2.97 -23.08
C PHE A 109 11.18 -4.21 -23.19
N LEU A 110 12.22 -4.21 -24.04
CA LEU A 110 13.18 -5.31 -24.13
C LEU A 110 13.93 -5.48 -22.79
N GLU A 111 14.43 -4.39 -22.20
CA GLU A 111 15.01 -4.39 -20.84
C GLU A 111 14.06 -5.01 -19.80
N PHE A 112 12.78 -4.62 -19.81
CA PHE A 112 11.76 -5.18 -18.93
C PHE A 112 11.56 -6.69 -19.19
N ALA A 113 11.41 -7.09 -20.45
CA ALA A 113 11.17 -8.47 -20.85
C ALA A 113 12.36 -9.40 -20.51
N HIS A 114 13.60 -8.93 -20.66
CA HIS A 114 14.78 -9.66 -20.19
C HIS A 114 14.86 -9.77 -18.66
N SER A 115 14.21 -8.86 -17.92
CA SER A 115 14.19 -8.85 -16.45
C SER A 115 13.07 -9.67 -15.82
N VAL A 116 12.13 -10.19 -16.63
CA VAL A 116 10.95 -10.90 -16.18
C VAL A 116 11.02 -12.38 -16.56
N ASP A 117 10.68 -13.24 -15.61
CA ASP A 117 10.54 -14.68 -15.77
C ASP A 117 9.09 -15.05 -16.14
N SER A 118 8.83 -16.34 -16.37
CA SER A 118 7.49 -16.85 -16.68
C SER A 118 6.49 -16.57 -15.56
N ASP A 119 6.90 -16.70 -14.30
CA ASP A 119 6.02 -16.49 -13.15
C ASP A 119 5.74 -15.00 -12.94
N GLY A 120 6.74 -14.13 -13.07
CA GLY A 120 6.58 -12.67 -13.07
C GLY A 120 5.70 -12.20 -14.23
N LEU A 121 5.85 -12.74 -15.44
CA LEU A 121 5.00 -12.41 -16.58
C LEU A 121 3.54 -12.76 -16.29
N ASN A 122 3.28 -14.00 -15.86
CA ASN A 122 1.93 -14.44 -15.47
C ASN A 122 1.34 -13.53 -14.39
N ARG A 123 2.13 -13.14 -13.38
CA ARG A 123 1.69 -12.23 -12.31
C ARG A 123 1.31 -10.85 -12.87
N VAL A 124 2.13 -10.26 -13.75
CA VAL A 124 1.79 -8.97 -14.39
C VAL A 124 0.54 -9.08 -15.27
N LEU A 125 0.39 -10.17 -16.03
CA LEU A 125 -0.80 -10.39 -16.85
C LEU A 125 -2.06 -10.53 -15.99
N MET A 126 -1.99 -11.18 -14.82
CA MET A 126 -3.12 -11.21 -13.87
C MET A 126 -3.48 -9.81 -13.37
N HIS A 127 -2.51 -8.98 -12.97
CA HIS A 127 -2.75 -7.57 -12.63
C HIS A 127 -3.38 -6.77 -13.77
N CYS A 128 -3.00 -7.05 -15.01
CA CYS A 128 -3.62 -6.43 -16.19
C CYS A 128 -5.09 -6.84 -16.34
N HIS A 129 -5.42 -8.12 -16.17
CA HIS A 129 -6.81 -8.60 -16.18
C HIS A 129 -7.64 -8.02 -15.01
N GLU A 130 -7.09 -7.97 -13.80
CA GLU A 130 -7.74 -7.33 -12.63
C GLU A 130 -8.07 -5.86 -12.93
N ARG A 131 -7.14 -5.10 -13.53
CA ARG A 131 -7.38 -3.70 -13.95
C ARG A 131 -8.49 -3.57 -14.98
N ILE A 132 -8.54 -4.47 -15.97
CA ILE A 132 -9.59 -4.49 -17.00
C ILE A 132 -10.95 -4.80 -16.37
N GLN A 133 -11.03 -5.77 -15.45
CA GLN A 133 -12.25 -6.10 -14.70
C GLN A 133 -12.75 -4.94 -13.84
N LEU A 134 -11.84 -4.13 -13.27
CA LEU A 134 -12.15 -2.90 -12.55
C LEU A 134 -12.55 -1.72 -13.48
N GLY A 135 -12.61 -1.94 -14.79
CA GLY A 135 -13.02 -0.94 -15.79
C GLY A 135 -11.90 -0.06 -16.32
N ASN A 136 -10.62 -0.35 -16.00
CA ASN A 136 -9.47 0.34 -16.57
C ASN A 136 -8.88 -0.45 -17.75
N SER A 137 -9.37 -0.14 -18.96
CA SER A 137 -8.96 -0.78 -20.22
C SER A 137 -7.61 -0.27 -20.77
N TRP A 138 -6.93 0.67 -20.11
CA TRP A 138 -5.66 1.21 -20.59
C TRP A 138 -4.45 0.42 -20.06
N PRO A 139 -3.44 0.14 -20.91
CA PRO A 139 -2.20 -0.51 -20.50
C PRO A 139 -1.51 0.18 -19.31
N PRO A 140 -0.87 -0.58 -18.40
CA PRO A 140 -0.02 0.00 -17.36
C PRO A 140 1.14 0.78 -17.99
N GLN A 141 1.61 1.82 -17.30
CA GLN A 141 2.84 2.50 -17.74
C GLN A 141 4.07 1.60 -17.56
N MET A 142 5.16 1.87 -18.27
CA MET A 142 6.38 1.05 -18.17
C MET A 142 6.89 0.94 -16.72
N GLY A 143 6.90 2.05 -15.99
CA GLY A 143 7.26 2.05 -14.56
C GLY A 143 6.27 1.29 -13.66
N GLU A 144 5.00 1.14 -14.07
CA GLU A 144 4.04 0.29 -13.37
C GLU A 144 4.34 -1.19 -13.62
N LEU A 145 4.64 -1.60 -14.86
CA LEU A 145 5.00 -3.00 -15.19
C LEU A 145 6.18 -3.51 -14.35
N TRP A 146 7.21 -2.67 -14.16
CA TRP A 146 8.35 -2.95 -13.27
C TRP A 146 7.97 -3.16 -11.79
N ILE A 147 6.91 -2.51 -11.31
CA ILE A 147 6.41 -2.70 -9.93
C ILE A 147 5.52 -3.94 -9.88
N LEU A 148 4.70 -4.17 -10.91
CA LEU A 148 3.70 -5.24 -10.92
C LEU A 148 4.31 -6.65 -10.87
N LYS A 149 5.49 -6.86 -11.49
CA LYS A 149 6.15 -8.19 -11.50
C LYS A 149 6.47 -8.74 -10.11
N ASP A 150 6.84 -7.83 -9.19
CA ASP A 150 7.22 -8.13 -7.80
C ASP A 150 6.07 -7.89 -6.80
N SER A 151 4.87 -7.53 -7.27
CA SER A 151 3.70 -7.25 -6.44
C SER A 151 2.70 -8.40 -6.48
N LEU A 152 2.23 -8.87 -5.33
CA LEU A 152 1.22 -9.93 -5.25
C LEU A 152 -0.08 -9.51 -5.92
N THR A 153 -0.72 -10.44 -6.64
CA THR A 153 -2.11 -10.28 -7.13
C THR A 153 -3.10 -10.22 -5.98
N GLU A 154 -4.32 -9.74 -6.24
CA GLU A 154 -5.36 -9.74 -5.21
C GLU A 154 -5.78 -11.18 -4.84
N GLU A 155 -5.67 -12.13 -5.79
CA GLU A 155 -5.82 -13.56 -5.54
C GLU A 155 -4.73 -14.10 -4.59
N GLU A 156 -3.44 -13.91 -4.89
CA GLU A 156 -2.32 -14.34 -4.02
C GLU A 156 -2.44 -13.74 -2.60
N LEU A 157 -2.93 -12.51 -2.50
CA LEU A 157 -3.17 -11.80 -1.24
C LEU A 157 -4.36 -12.39 -0.45
N LEU A 158 -5.46 -12.73 -1.11
CA LEU A 158 -6.60 -13.43 -0.52
C LEU A 158 -6.19 -14.82 0.00
N ASP A 159 -5.41 -15.54 -0.79
CA ASP A 159 -4.89 -16.86 -0.47
C ASP A 159 -3.94 -16.81 0.75
N SER A 160 -3.08 -15.78 0.79
CA SER A 160 -2.24 -15.48 1.94
C SER A 160 -3.05 -15.12 3.20
N ARG A 161 -4.12 -14.33 3.06
CA ARG A 161 -5.07 -14.03 4.13
C ARG A 161 -5.69 -15.32 4.69
N ILE A 162 -6.13 -16.24 3.83
CA ILE A 162 -6.70 -17.53 4.24
C ILE A 162 -5.68 -18.33 5.05
N ARG A 163 -4.44 -18.47 4.55
CA ARG A 163 -3.33 -19.15 5.24
C ARG A 163 -2.98 -18.54 6.60
N VAL A 164 -2.92 -17.22 6.70
CA VAL A 164 -2.64 -16.52 7.97
C VAL A 164 -3.77 -16.76 8.98
N LEU A 165 -5.04 -16.69 8.57
CA LEU A 165 -6.19 -16.90 9.45
C LEU A 165 -6.32 -18.36 9.93
N SER A 166 -6.02 -19.33 9.06
CA SER A 166 -5.99 -20.77 9.36
C SER A 166 -4.72 -21.23 10.11
N ARG A 167 -3.68 -20.38 10.18
CA ARG A 167 -2.34 -20.64 10.72
C ARG A 167 -1.49 -21.63 9.90
N THR A 168 -1.71 -21.71 8.59
CA THR A 168 -0.94 -22.55 7.65
C THR A 168 0.01 -21.70 6.81
N ALA A 169 0.84 -20.87 7.47
CA ALA A 169 1.80 -20.01 6.78
C ALA A 169 2.87 -20.81 6.03
N VAL A 170 3.14 -20.39 4.79
CA VAL A 170 4.23 -20.87 3.95
C VAL A 170 5.42 -19.92 4.05
N ASN A 171 5.18 -18.62 3.93
CA ASN A 171 6.23 -17.61 3.84
C ASN A 171 6.58 -17.01 5.21
N ASN A 172 7.80 -16.48 5.37
CA ASN A 172 8.24 -15.79 6.59
C ASN A 172 7.34 -14.57 6.90
N ILE A 173 6.94 -13.81 5.87
CA ILE A 173 5.95 -12.74 5.98
C ILE A 173 4.64 -13.24 6.64
N GLU A 174 4.14 -14.40 6.22
CA GLU A 174 2.92 -15.00 6.79
C GLU A 174 3.12 -15.47 8.25
N LYS A 175 4.28 -16.05 8.58
CA LYS A 175 4.66 -16.39 9.96
C LYS A 175 4.68 -15.15 10.87
N TRP A 176 5.27 -14.05 10.39
CA TRP A 176 5.30 -12.78 11.11
C TRP A 176 3.90 -12.24 11.39
N LEU A 177 3.01 -12.29 10.39
CA LEU A 177 1.61 -11.87 10.52
C LEU A 177 0.84 -12.74 11.53
N ILE A 178 1.08 -14.06 11.52
CA ILE A 178 0.49 -15.00 12.50
C ILE A 178 0.90 -14.64 13.93
N GLN A 179 2.15 -14.25 14.16
CA GLN A 179 2.67 -13.94 15.49
C GLN A 179 2.25 -12.55 15.98
N ASN A 180 2.37 -11.53 15.13
CA ASN A 180 2.27 -10.13 15.54
C ASN A 180 0.87 -9.52 15.32
N LYS A 181 0.10 -9.98 14.33
CA LYS A 181 -1.11 -9.29 13.85
C LYS A 181 -2.38 -10.17 13.81
N LEU A 182 -2.26 -11.48 14.01
CA LEU A 182 -3.38 -12.43 13.90
C LEU A 182 -4.56 -12.12 14.84
N TYR A 183 -4.28 -11.60 16.04
CA TYR A 183 -5.32 -11.23 17.00
C TYR A 183 -6.23 -10.12 16.45
N ASP A 184 -5.64 -9.09 15.85
CA ASP A 184 -6.36 -7.96 15.25
C ASP A 184 -7.12 -8.41 13.99
N LEU A 185 -6.46 -9.22 13.15
CA LEU A 185 -7.07 -9.77 11.93
C LEU A 185 -8.30 -10.62 12.22
N LYS A 186 -8.28 -11.48 13.26
CA LYS A 186 -9.44 -12.31 13.65
C LYS A 186 -10.59 -11.54 14.30
N ARG A 187 -10.35 -10.32 14.79
CA ARG A 187 -11.37 -9.46 15.42
C ARG A 187 -11.95 -8.42 14.47
N THR A 188 -11.32 -8.22 13.31
CA THR A 188 -11.74 -7.24 12.31
C THR A 188 -12.91 -7.78 11.50
N ALA A 189 -13.93 -6.96 11.26
CA ALA A 189 -15.06 -7.32 10.42
C ALA A 189 -14.59 -7.53 8.96
N GLU A 190 -15.17 -8.52 8.28
CA GLU A 190 -14.73 -8.98 6.95
C GLU A 190 -14.61 -7.85 5.92
N ASN A 191 -15.57 -6.92 5.92
CA ASN A 191 -15.61 -5.75 5.03
C ASN A 191 -14.46 -4.73 5.20
N LYS A 192 -13.64 -4.86 6.26
CA LYS A 192 -12.43 -4.05 6.50
C LYS A 192 -11.17 -4.90 6.57
N LEU A 193 -11.30 -6.23 6.48
CA LEU A 193 -10.22 -7.16 6.73
C LEU A 193 -9.18 -7.08 5.60
N ASP A 194 -9.59 -7.02 4.33
CA ASP A 194 -8.66 -6.94 3.20
C ASP A 194 -7.78 -5.69 3.22
N GLY A 195 -8.37 -4.51 3.45
CA GLY A 195 -7.61 -3.27 3.60
C GLY A 195 -6.63 -3.28 4.78
N LEU A 196 -7.01 -3.92 5.90
CA LEU A 196 -6.13 -4.08 7.06
C LEU A 196 -5.01 -5.11 6.81
N PHE A 197 -5.35 -6.23 6.16
CA PHE A 197 -4.41 -7.29 5.81
C PHE A 197 -3.38 -6.78 4.81
N LYS A 198 -3.80 -6.11 3.72
CA LYS A 198 -2.92 -5.49 2.73
C LYS A 198 -1.95 -4.49 3.36
N LYS A 199 -2.41 -3.70 4.34
CA LYS A 199 -1.54 -2.81 5.14
C LYS A 199 -0.50 -3.59 5.95
N TYR A 200 -0.90 -4.62 6.71
CA TYR A 200 0.04 -5.40 7.52
C TYR A 200 0.99 -6.26 6.68
N TYR A 201 0.54 -6.80 5.55
CA TYR A 201 1.38 -7.52 4.61
C TYR A 201 2.48 -6.62 4.04
N LEU A 202 2.13 -5.38 3.68
CA LEU A 202 3.09 -4.38 3.20
C LEU A 202 4.00 -3.84 4.31
N GLU A 203 3.54 -3.78 5.57
CA GLU A 203 4.37 -3.55 6.75
C GLU A 203 5.43 -4.65 6.89
N ALA A 204 5.00 -5.92 6.79
CA ALA A 204 5.88 -7.09 6.88
C ALA A 204 6.86 -7.20 5.69
N LYS A 205 6.42 -7.01 4.44
CA LYS A 205 7.32 -6.99 3.26
C LYS A 205 8.42 -5.93 3.42
N ARG A 206 8.09 -4.74 3.92
CA ARG A 206 9.07 -3.67 4.21
C ARG A 206 10.02 -3.96 5.38
N LEU A 207 9.69 -4.90 6.26
CA LEU A 207 10.59 -5.39 7.31
C LEU A 207 11.52 -6.46 6.76
N ASP A 208 11.01 -7.31 5.86
CA ASP A 208 11.76 -8.36 5.14
C ASP A 208 12.82 -7.74 4.22
N GLU A 209 12.44 -6.77 3.40
CA GLU A 209 13.33 -5.95 2.55
C GLU A 209 14.45 -5.23 3.34
N LYS A 210 14.24 -4.99 4.64
CA LYS A 210 15.23 -4.38 5.55
C LYS A 210 16.01 -5.38 6.38
N GLY A 211 15.75 -6.68 6.27
CA GLY A 211 16.36 -7.72 7.09
C GLY A 211 15.97 -7.67 8.58
N MET A 212 14.86 -7.03 8.93
CA MET A 212 14.36 -6.89 10.31
C MET A 212 13.14 -7.79 10.61
N LEU A 213 12.84 -8.76 9.74
CA LEU A 213 11.69 -9.65 9.89
C LEU A 213 12.01 -10.84 10.81
N GLU A 214 11.93 -10.62 12.12
CA GLU A 214 12.08 -11.70 13.11
C GLU A 214 10.78 -12.53 13.20
N THR A 215 10.86 -13.84 12.90
CA THR A 215 9.69 -14.73 12.74
C THR A 215 9.70 -15.95 13.65
N GLU A 216 10.65 -16.05 14.55
CA GLU A 216 10.69 -17.08 15.59
C GLU A 216 11.02 -16.40 16.91
N LEU A 217 10.25 -16.70 17.95
CA LEU A 217 10.72 -16.44 19.31
C LEU A 217 11.90 -17.40 19.51
N PRO A 218 13.15 -16.92 19.69
CA PRO A 218 14.29 -17.81 19.71
C PRO A 218 14.12 -18.89 20.78
N GLN A 219 14.49 -20.13 20.48
CA GLN A 219 14.27 -21.26 21.40
C GLN A 219 14.88 -21.05 22.79
N PHE A 220 15.88 -20.16 22.92
CA PHE A 220 16.47 -19.75 24.20
C PHE A 220 15.60 -18.78 25.04
N LEU A 221 14.61 -18.11 24.46
CA LEU A 221 13.61 -17.29 25.17
C LEU A 221 12.45 -18.12 25.70
N LEU A 222 12.19 -19.30 25.13
CA LEU A 222 11.32 -20.27 25.77
C LEU A 222 12.04 -20.84 26.98
N ALA A 223 11.53 -20.56 28.18
CA ALA A 223 12.08 -21.10 29.42
C ALA A 223 12.09 -22.63 29.36
N ALA A 224 13.28 -23.22 29.23
CA ALA A 224 13.47 -24.67 29.07
C ALA A 224 12.85 -25.49 30.22
N ASN A 225 12.67 -24.87 31.38
CA ASN A 225 11.89 -25.39 32.49
C ASN A 225 10.84 -24.35 32.89
N SER A 226 9.57 -24.77 32.96
CA SER A 226 8.53 -23.96 33.59
C SER A 226 8.79 -23.90 35.11
N VAL A 227 9.09 -22.70 35.62
CA VAL A 227 9.24 -22.49 37.06
C VAL A 227 7.87 -22.67 37.71
N LYS A 228 7.72 -23.70 38.57
CA LYS A 228 6.47 -23.95 39.30
C LYS A 228 6.05 -22.71 40.06
N ASN A 229 4.75 -22.40 40.07
CA ASN A 229 4.23 -21.28 40.84
C ASN A 229 4.48 -21.54 42.34
N LEU A 230 4.70 -20.48 43.13
CA LEU A 230 4.80 -20.58 44.59
C LEU A 230 3.58 -21.28 45.22
N ASN A 231 2.39 -21.13 44.62
CA ASN A 231 1.20 -21.85 45.06
C ASN A 231 1.24 -23.35 44.72
N ASP A 232 1.86 -23.75 43.60
CA ASP A 232 2.01 -25.16 43.23
C ASP A 232 3.03 -25.85 44.15
N LEU A 233 4.14 -25.16 44.47
CA LEU A 233 5.12 -25.64 45.46
C LEU A 233 4.48 -25.85 46.84
N LYS A 234 3.77 -24.84 47.37
CA LYS A 234 3.05 -24.96 48.65
C LYS A 234 1.99 -26.05 48.64
N ARG A 235 1.35 -26.28 47.49
CA ARG A 235 0.37 -27.35 47.32
C ARG A 235 1.04 -28.72 47.32
N GLU A 236 2.17 -28.89 46.63
CA GLU A 236 2.96 -30.13 46.65
C GLU A 236 3.53 -30.42 48.05
N GLU A 237 4.03 -29.41 48.77
CA GLU A 237 4.45 -29.53 50.17
C GLU A 237 3.28 -29.96 51.08
N TYR A 238 2.11 -29.32 50.93
CA TYR A 238 0.93 -29.65 51.72
C TYR A 238 0.40 -31.06 51.42
N GLU A 239 0.32 -31.45 50.14
CA GLU A 239 -0.09 -32.79 49.70
C GLU A 239 0.94 -33.87 50.13
N SER A 240 2.22 -33.52 50.25
CA SER A 240 3.26 -34.42 50.76
C SER A 240 3.17 -34.64 52.27
N GLN A 241 2.83 -33.60 53.04
CA GLN A 241 2.72 -33.67 54.51
C GLN A 241 1.37 -34.24 55.00
N HIS A 242 0.27 -33.94 54.31
CA HIS A 242 -1.10 -34.25 54.76
C HIS A 242 -1.80 -35.30 53.88
N GLY A 243 -1.15 -35.72 52.78
CA GLY A 243 -1.76 -36.58 51.76
C GLY A 243 -2.85 -35.87 50.95
N LYS A 244 -3.42 -36.58 49.98
CA LYS A 244 -4.53 -36.09 49.13
C LYS A 244 -5.91 -36.24 49.79
N ALA A 245 -5.96 -36.29 51.12
CA ALA A 245 -7.19 -36.55 51.85
C ALA A 245 -8.10 -35.31 51.88
N ILE A 246 -9.29 -35.42 51.27
CA ILE A 246 -10.32 -34.39 51.35
C ILE A 246 -10.74 -34.21 52.82
N ASN A 247 -10.90 -32.96 53.26
CA ASN A 247 -11.30 -32.63 54.63
C ASN A 247 -12.56 -33.42 55.07
N PRO A 248 -12.60 -34.03 56.27
CA PRO A 248 -13.69 -34.92 56.70
C PRO A 248 -15.08 -34.24 56.72
N ARG A 249 -15.15 -32.91 56.87
CA ARG A 249 -16.42 -32.17 56.76
C ARG A 249 -16.93 -32.13 55.32
N ILE A 250 -16.04 -32.00 54.34
CA ILE A 250 -16.36 -32.03 52.90
C ILE A 250 -16.73 -33.45 52.48
N GLN A 251 -16.02 -34.48 52.98
CA GLN A 251 -16.39 -35.88 52.74
C GLN A 251 -17.82 -36.18 53.25
N LYS A 252 -18.19 -35.70 54.44
CA LYS A 252 -19.56 -35.84 54.95
C LYS A 252 -20.61 -35.19 54.04
N ILE A 253 -20.33 -34.00 53.50
CA ILE A 253 -21.24 -33.29 52.57
C ILE A 253 -21.36 -34.01 51.21
N LEU A 254 -20.28 -34.61 50.71
CA LEU A 254 -20.30 -35.43 49.50
C LEU A 254 -21.09 -36.72 49.71
N ASN A 255 -20.90 -37.38 50.86
CA ASN A 255 -21.59 -38.62 51.20
C ASN A 255 -23.09 -38.40 51.52
N SER A 256 -23.48 -37.23 52.03
CA SER A 256 -24.89 -36.86 52.26
C SER A 256 -25.62 -36.36 51.00
N LYS A 257 -24.97 -36.40 49.84
CA LYS A 257 -25.55 -36.08 48.51
C LYS A 257 -25.72 -37.33 47.63
N LYS A 258 -25.41 -38.51 48.15
CA LYS A 258 -25.82 -39.81 47.60
C LYS A 258 -27.07 -40.30 48.31
#